data_AF-A0A0G0BV32-F1
#
_entry.id   AF-A0A0G0BV32-F1
#
_cell.length_a   1.000
_cell.length_b   1.000
_cell.length_c   1.000
_cell.angle_alpha   90.00
_cell.angle_beta   90.00
_cell.angle_gamma   90.00
#
_symmetry.space_group_name_H-M   'P 1'
#
loop_
_entity.id
_entity.type
_entity.pdbx_description
1 polymer ?
#
loop_
_entity_poly.entity_id
_entity_poly.type
_entity_poly.pdbx_seq_one_letter_code
_entity_poly.pdbx_strand_id
1 'polypeptide(L)'
;MGALSFEKPTPTEITTEIQASFVKMMQEFFSRGDKEKESNFTVLPVSAGVLGVADAIDNAKGLVAEKYLKEGKTIEENQLKGIAFGGAFHGRYDDPADGTSNKEKTGHKWNNKITRVEEAPIIIYNQDGSVDENGTEELFEQSMAQVERSMAQDEHAYVIIEYPFQAEGGARLVNPNALRRLNEICQKNGKLLIVDNVQMSGRSWTINPDGSASPFTEEVLKYAHITTFGKVFHANGSVYDLEKIKELGLNPEFIREKGPQRLGGTHTSSMHDMLSGMMVMQTIQDKKLWENLFERSYKLYAGLQTLSEVHPDILQKVRMREDTGYLAWSFPSNGEREKFWNFMKDNEHIIFLRAGKDSIRIAPAPDMTQKELDGILTAVSRQLKRMDNK
;
A
#
# COMPACT_ATOMS: atom_id res chain seq x y z
N MET A 1 -8.25 -20.68 -17.56
CA MET A 1 -6.89 -20.29 -17.11
C MET A 1 -5.79 -21.06 -17.83
N GLY A 2 -5.80 -22.40 -17.83
CA GLY A 2 -4.72 -23.20 -18.47
C GLY A 2 -4.50 -22.94 -19.97
N ALA A 3 -5.53 -22.62 -20.76
CA ALA A 3 -5.34 -22.26 -22.18
C ALA A 3 -4.65 -20.88 -22.35
N LEU A 4 -5.02 -19.89 -21.52
CA LEU A 4 -4.47 -18.54 -21.56
C LEU A 4 -3.01 -18.46 -21.07
N SER A 5 -2.51 -19.48 -20.33
CA SER A 5 -1.09 -19.54 -19.99
C SER A 5 -0.21 -19.97 -21.16
N PHE A 6 -0.77 -20.54 -22.23
CA PHE A 6 -0.04 -20.87 -23.46
C PHE A 6 0.02 -19.71 -24.46
N GLU A 7 -0.88 -18.72 -24.32
CA GLU A 7 -0.95 -17.54 -25.18
C GLU A 7 -0.58 -16.28 -24.39
N LYS A 8 0.53 -15.64 -24.76
CA LYS A 8 0.98 -14.37 -24.17
C LYS A 8 0.98 -13.26 -25.23
N PRO A 9 -0.19 -12.88 -25.78
CA PRO A 9 -0.29 -11.75 -26.71
C PRO A 9 0.20 -10.47 -26.04
N THR A 10 0.65 -9.55 -26.88
CA THR A 10 1.17 -8.22 -26.53
C THR A 10 -0.01 -7.29 -26.19
N PRO A 11 -0.33 -7.05 -24.91
CA PRO A 11 -1.54 -6.31 -24.53
C PRO A 11 -1.45 -4.81 -24.86
N THR A 12 -0.28 -4.32 -25.27
CA THR A 12 -0.07 -2.96 -25.78
C THR A 12 -0.52 -2.79 -27.22
N GLU A 13 -0.59 -3.88 -28.00
CA GLU A 13 -0.93 -3.86 -29.42
C GLU A 13 -2.33 -4.44 -29.69
N ILE A 14 -2.77 -5.36 -28.83
CA ILE A 14 -4.06 -6.04 -28.97
C ILE A 14 -4.84 -5.89 -27.66
N THR A 15 -5.81 -4.96 -27.66
CA THR A 15 -6.75 -4.84 -26.55
C THR A 15 -7.67 -6.05 -26.51
N THR A 16 -7.63 -6.80 -25.42
CA THR A 16 -8.49 -7.97 -25.21
C THR A 16 -9.68 -7.65 -24.31
N GLU A 17 -10.75 -8.44 -24.39
CA GLU A 17 -11.89 -8.33 -23.47
C GLU A 17 -11.48 -8.52 -22.01
N ILE A 18 -10.48 -9.39 -21.74
CA ILE A 18 -9.94 -9.62 -20.39
C ILE A 18 -9.31 -8.33 -19.85
N GLN A 19 -8.46 -7.68 -20.65
CA GLN A 19 -7.81 -6.43 -20.26
C GLN A 19 -8.84 -5.32 -20.04
N ALA A 20 -9.77 -5.16 -20.97
CA ALA A 20 -10.84 -4.16 -20.85
C ALA A 20 -11.69 -4.39 -19.59
N SER A 21 -12.01 -5.65 -19.27
CA SER A 21 -12.79 -6.01 -18.09
C SER A 21 -12.02 -5.80 -16.79
N PHE A 22 -10.70 -6.09 -16.76
CA PHE A 22 -9.86 -5.80 -15.60
C PHE A 22 -9.78 -4.30 -15.34
N VAL A 23 -9.51 -3.51 -16.39
CA VAL A 23 -9.46 -2.05 -16.31
C VAL A 23 -10.80 -1.50 -15.81
N LYS A 24 -11.91 -2.00 -16.35
CA LYS A 24 -13.25 -1.58 -15.93
C LYS A 24 -13.53 -1.89 -14.46
N MET A 25 -13.24 -3.11 -14.01
CA MET A 25 -13.38 -3.49 -12.59
C MET A 25 -12.55 -2.57 -11.68
N MET A 26 -11.32 -2.25 -12.09
CA MET A 26 -10.48 -1.29 -11.35
C MET A 26 -11.10 0.11 -11.34
N GLN A 27 -11.61 0.62 -12.46
CA GLN A 27 -12.31 1.92 -12.50
C GLN A 27 -13.53 1.95 -11.59
N GLU A 28 -14.34 0.89 -11.58
CA GLU A 28 -15.53 0.74 -10.72
C GLU A 28 -15.19 0.82 -9.22
N PHE A 29 -14.05 0.26 -8.79
CA PHE A 29 -13.60 0.37 -7.40
C PHE A 29 -13.29 1.80 -6.96
N PHE A 30 -12.85 2.66 -7.89
CA PHE A 30 -12.51 4.05 -7.61
C PHE A 30 -13.70 5.00 -7.82
N SER A 31 -14.53 4.72 -8.82
CA SER A 31 -15.78 5.46 -9.06
C SER A 31 -16.87 5.10 -8.05
N ARG A 32 -16.71 4.00 -7.30
CA ARG A 32 -17.67 3.50 -6.29
C ARG A 32 -19.05 3.25 -6.89
N GLY A 33 -19.06 2.66 -8.08
CA GLY A 33 -20.29 2.37 -8.83
C GLY A 33 -20.91 3.57 -9.56
N ASP A 34 -20.33 4.77 -9.43
CA ASP A 34 -20.73 5.95 -10.19
C ASP A 34 -20.21 5.86 -11.64
N LYS A 35 -21.05 5.34 -12.53
CA LYS A 35 -20.69 5.11 -13.94
C LYS A 35 -20.25 6.37 -14.68
N GLU A 36 -20.74 7.55 -14.27
CA GLU A 36 -20.36 8.81 -14.90
C GLU A 36 -18.90 9.18 -14.58
N LYS A 37 -18.38 8.71 -13.43
CA LYS A 37 -17.01 8.95 -12.98
C LYS A 37 -15.99 7.91 -13.41
N GLU A 38 -16.40 6.75 -13.93
CA GLU A 38 -15.46 5.70 -14.37
C GLU A 38 -14.41 6.24 -15.37
N SER A 39 -14.84 7.12 -16.27
CA SER A 39 -13.96 7.73 -17.28
C SER A 39 -12.91 8.70 -16.70
N ASN A 40 -13.09 9.15 -15.46
CA ASN A 40 -12.13 9.99 -14.73
C ASN A 40 -10.91 9.20 -14.26
N PHE A 41 -10.97 7.87 -14.27
CA PHE A 41 -9.87 7.02 -13.82
C PHE A 41 -9.17 6.36 -15.00
N THR A 42 -7.85 6.54 -15.09
CA THR A 42 -7.00 5.77 -16.03
C THR A 42 -6.27 4.69 -15.26
N VAL A 43 -6.32 3.44 -15.74
CA VAL A 43 -5.66 2.29 -15.13
C VAL A 43 -4.56 1.81 -16.07
N LEU A 44 -3.32 1.76 -15.59
CA LEU A 44 -2.16 1.27 -16.33
C LEU A 44 -1.60 0.01 -15.67
N PRO A 45 -1.95 -1.19 -16.16
CA PRO A 45 -1.42 -2.45 -15.63
C PRO A 45 0.01 -2.75 -16.09
N VAL A 46 0.81 -3.33 -15.20
CA VAL A 46 2.17 -3.82 -15.46
C VAL A 46 2.47 -5.14 -14.74
N SER A 47 3.59 -5.75 -15.11
CA SER A 47 3.94 -7.11 -14.70
C SER A 47 4.44 -7.25 -13.26
N ALA A 48 4.82 -6.16 -12.57
CA ALA A 48 5.36 -6.24 -11.22
C ALA A 48 5.02 -5.00 -10.38
N GLY A 49 4.84 -5.18 -9.07
CA GLY A 49 4.50 -4.08 -8.15
C GLY A 49 5.48 -2.91 -8.17
N VAL A 50 6.79 -3.19 -8.22
CA VAL A 50 7.81 -2.13 -8.31
C VAL A 50 7.73 -1.33 -9.61
N LEU A 51 7.31 -1.96 -10.71
CA LEU A 51 7.10 -1.26 -11.97
C LEU A 51 5.87 -0.35 -11.89
N GLY A 52 4.81 -0.77 -11.20
CA GLY A 52 3.64 0.09 -10.98
C GLY A 52 4.02 1.35 -10.20
N VAL A 53 4.89 1.21 -9.20
CA VAL A 53 5.42 2.36 -8.45
C VAL A 53 6.35 3.22 -9.29
N ALA A 54 7.23 2.63 -10.12
CA ALA A 54 8.09 3.37 -11.03
C ALA A 54 7.26 4.19 -12.04
N ASP A 55 6.25 3.59 -12.66
CA ASP A 55 5.35 4.26 -13.59
C ASP A 55 4.56 5.40 -12.93
N ALA A 56 4.15 5.23 -11.67
CA ALA A 56 3.50 6.29 -10.90
C ALA A 56 4.46 7.48 -10.68
N ILE A 57 5.72 7.20 -10.35
CA ILE A 57 6.76 8.20 -10.14
C ILE A 57 7.09 8.94 -11.45
N ASP A 58 7.34 8.22 -12.54
CA ASP A 58 7.71 8.80 -13.82
C ASP A 58 6.60 9.68 -14.38
N ASN A 59 5.35 9.20 -14.33
CA ASN A 59 4.20 10.01 -14.73
C ASN A 59 4.03 11.25 -13.84
N ALA A 60 4.31 11.16 -12.53
CA ALA A 60 4.22 12.31 -11.65
C ALA A 60 5.28 13.38 -11.97
N LYS A 61 6.52 12.97 -12.25
CA LYS A 61 7.57 13.87 -12.70
C LYS A 61 7.24 14.49 -14.05
N GLY A 62 6.77 13.69 -15.01
CA GLY A 62 6.39 14.15 -16.34
C GLY A 62 5.28 15.20 -16.32
N LEU A 63 4.23 14.99 -15.52
CA LEU A 63 3.14 15.95 -15.33
C LEU A 63 3.65 17.30 -14.78
N VAL A 64 4.49 17.26 -13.74
CA VAL A 64 5.04 18.48 -13.11
C VAL A 64 6.04 19.18 -14.05
N ALA A 65 6.90 18.42 -14.73
CA ALA A 65 7.84 18.95 -15.71
C ALA A 65 7.12 19.65 -16.87
N GLU A 66 6.05 19.04 -17.41
CA GLU A 66 5.27 19.65 -18.50
C GLU A 66 4.66 20.99 -18.07
N LYS A 67 4.12 21.07 -16.85
CA LYS A 67 3.62 22.32 -16.28
C LYS A 67 4.74 23.36 -16.14
N TYR A 68 5.87 22.98 -15.57
CA TYR A 68 7.01 23.86 -15.38
C TYR A 68 7.59 24.39 -16.69
N LEU A 69 7.69 23.56 -17.73
CA LEU A 69 8.09 23.99 -19.07
C LEU A 69 7.11 25.03 -19.64
N LYS A 70 5.79 24.84 -19.47
CA LYS A 70 4.77 25.81 -19.87
C LYS A 70 4.86 27.13 -19.08
N GLU A 71 5.30 27.08 -17.83
CA GLU A 71 5.57 28.25 -16.97
C GLU A 71 6.94 28.91 -17.27
N GLY A 72 7.72 28.38 -18.21
CA GLY A 72 9.03 28.91 -18.58
C GLY A 72 10.18 28.53 -17.64
N LYS A 73 9.98 27.55 -16.74
CA LYS A 73 11.05 26.99 -15.91
C LYS A 73 11.92 26.04 -16.75
N THR A 74 13.20 25.92 -16.36
CA THR A 74 14.21 25.12 -17.07
C THR A 74 14.54 23.80 -16.37
N ILE A 75 13.68 23.33 -15.47
CA ILE A 75 13.88 22.07 -14.76
C ILE A 75 13.32 20.92 -15.60
N GLU A 76 14.18 19.95 -15.89
CA GLU A 76 13.82 18.77 -16.67
C GLU A 76 13.26 17.65 -15.78
N GLU A 77 12.50 16.74 -16.39
CA GLU A 77 11.85 15.61 -15.72
C GLU A 77 12.83 14.77 -14.88
N ASN A 78 14.03 14.51 -15.40
CA ASN A 78 15.05 13.71 -14.72
C ASN A 78 15.74 14.44 -13.54
N GLN A 79 15.54 15.75 -13.40
CA GLN A 79 16.05 16.55 -12.28
C GLN A 79 15.06 16.59 -11.10
N LEU A 80 13.78 16.27 -11.36
CA LEU A 80 12.76 16.22 -10.33
C LEU A 80 12.95 15.04 -9.38
N LYS A 81 12.65 15.30 -8.11
CA LYS A 81 12.74 14.37 -6.98
C LYS A 81 11.37 14.07 -6.40
N GLY A 82 11.29 12.96 -5.69
CA GLY A 82 10.16 12.61 -4.83
C GLY A 82 10.46 12.87 -3.37
N ILE A 83 9.43 12.73 -2.54
CA ILE A 83 9.54 12.64 -1.08
C ILE A 83 9.01 11.27 -0.63
N ALA A 84 9.75 10.57 0.23
CA ALA A 84 9.30 9.33 0.86
C ALA A 84 9.63 9.34 2.37
N PHE A 85 9.01 8.44 3.12
CA PHE A 85 9.09 8.43 4.58
C PHE A 85 10.01 7.34 5.15
N GLY A 86 10.51 7.59 6.36
CA GLY A 86 11.24 6.61 7.15
C GLY A 86 10.50 5.29 7.28
N GLY A 87 11.24 4.20 7.06
CA GLY A 87 10.76 2.80 7.08
C GLY A 87 9.81 2.40 5.94
N ALA A 88 9.62 3.25 4.92
CA ALA A 88 8.86 2.88 3.72
C ALA A 88 9.51 1.74 2.91
N PHE A 89 8.71 1.00 2.15
CA PHE A 89 9.14 0.01 1.17
C PHE A 89 8.33 0.09 -0.12
N HIS A 90 8.92 0.72 -1.14
CA HIS A 90 8.32 0.97 -2.46
C HIS A 90 8.84 0.03 -3.55
N GLY A 91 9.86 -0.77 -3.23
CA GLY A 91 10.41 -1.78 -4.14
C GLY A 91 11.93 -1.84 -4.08
N ARG A 92 12.52 -2.48 -5.09
CA ARG A 92 13.98 -2.69 -5.14
C ARG A 92 14.59 -2.31 -6.48
N TYR A 93 13.88 -1.56 -7.30
CA TYR A 93 14.36 -1.13 -8.60
C TYR A 93 14.18 0.38 -8.73
N ASP A 94 15.14 1.03 -9.38
CA ASP A 94 15.17 2.46 -9.71
C ASP A 94 14.75 3.41 -8.57
N ASP A 95 14.08 4.53 -8.87
CA ASP A 95 13.54 5.49 -7.91
C ASP A 95 12.70 4.87 -6.77
N PRO A 96 11.84 3.84 -6.98
CA PRO A 96 11.21 3.12 -5.88
C PRO A 96 12.21 2.48 -4.88
N ALA A 97 13.38 2.05 -5.35
CA ALA A 97 14.45 1.56 -4.46
C ALA A 97 15.06 2.69 -3.64
N ASP A 98 15.21 3.89 -4.24
CA ASP A 98 15.64 5.09 -3.53
C ASP A 98 14.57 5.56 -2.54
N GLY A 99 13.28 5.31 -2.78
CA GLY A 99 12.20 5.56 -1.80
C GLY A 99 12.13 4.53 -0.67
N THR A 100 12.77 3.37 -0.84
CA THR A 100 12.76 2.29 0.15
C THR A 100 13.80 2.54 1.25
N SER A 101 13.35 2.58 2.50
CA SER A 101 14.17 2.92 3.67
C SER A 101 15.08 1.79 4.17
N ASN A 102 14.84 0.55 3.77
CA ASN A 102 15.66 -0.59 4.20
C ASN A 102 17.01 -0.59 3.46
N LYS A 103 18.04 -0.01 4.11
CA LYS A 103 19.41 0.11 3.58
C LYS A 103 20.04 -1.23 3.22
N GLU A 104 19.78 -2.30 3.97
CA GLU A 104 20.33 -3.64 3.66
C GLU A 104 19.80 -4.16 2.32
N LYS A 105 18.54 -3.84 1.98
CA LYS A 105 17.90 -4.28 0.74
C LYS A 105 18.20 -3.37 -0.45
N THR A 106 18.25 -2.05 -0.27
CA THR A 106 18.27 -1.08 -1.37
C THR A 106 19.32 0.03 -1.26
N GLY A 107 20.11 0.09 -0.19
CA GLY A 107 21.05 1.21 0.03
C GLY A 107 22.08 1.41 -1.09
N HIS A 108 22.48 0.32 -1.78
CA HIS A 108 23.38 0.37 -2.95
C HIS A 108 22.71 0.95 -4.22
N LYS A 109 21.40 1.25 -4.18
CA LYS A 109 20.61 1.81 -5.28
C LYS A 109 20.17 3.25 -5.03
N TRP A 110 20.48 3.80 -3.85
CA TRP A 110 20.10 5.16 -3.50
C TRP A 110 20.91 6.16 -4.34
N ASN A 111 20.23 7.00 -5.11
CA ASN A 111 20.80 7.89 -6.12
C ASN A 111 20.37 9.36 -5.94
N ASN A 112 19.83 9.71 -4.77
CA ASN A 112 19.39 11.07 -4.40
C ASN A 112 18.25 11.61 -5.28
N LYS A 113 17.41 10.72 -5.79
CA LYS A 113 16.15 11.03 -6.47
C LYS A 113 14.99 11.16 -5.50
N ILE A 114 15.17 10.73 -4.25
CA ILE A 114 14.17 10.86 -3.18
C ILE A 114 14.73 11.62 -1.98
N THR A 115 14.03 12.68 -1.58
CA THR A 115 14.20 13.31 -0.27
C THR A 115 13.48 12.49 0.78
N ARG A 116 14.21 12.03 1.80
CA ARG A 116 13.64 11.26 2.90
C ARG A 116 13.19 12.16 4.04
N VAL A 117 11.94 12.05 4.41
CA VAL A 117 11.45 12.46 5.74
C VAL A 117 11.88 11.37 6.71
N GLU A 118 12.59 11.74 7.79
CA GLU A 118 13.22 10.77 8.69
C GLU A 118 12.19 9.85 9.35
N GLU A 119 11.06 10.42 9.76
CA GLU A 119 9.95 9.70 10.38
C GLU A 119 8.71 9.71 9.51
N ALA A 120 7.90 8.66 9.63
CA ALA A 120 6.60 8.58 8.97
C ALA A 120 5.49 9.05 9.91
N PRO A 121 4.38 9.60 9.38
CA PRO A 121 3.22 10.01 10.19
C PRO A 121 2.43 8.78 10.65
N ILE A 122 2.95 8.03 11.61
CA ILE A 122 2.39 6.77 12.11
C ILE A 122 1.78 6.93 13.50
N ILE A 123 0.89 6.00 13.85
CA ILE A 123 0.40 5.83 15.21
C ILE A 123 1.51 5.20 16.07
N ILE A 124 1.80 5.83 17.21
CA ILE A 124 2.73 5.32 18.22
C ILE A 124 1.93 4.51 19.24
N TYR A 125 2.44 3.32 19.54
CA TYR A 125 1.83 2.37 20.46
C TYR A 125 2.70 2.18 21.71
N ASN A 126 2.05 2.24 22.87
CA ASN A 126 2.59 1.77 24.15
C ASN A 126 2.75 0.24 24.14
N GLN A 127 3.47 -0.31 25.11
CA GLN A 127 3.74 -1.76 25.18
C GLN A 127 2.46 -2.61 25.19
N ASP A 128 1.42 -2.14 25.87
CA ASP A 128 0.09 -2.77 25.96
C ASP A 128 -0.76 -2.64 24.68
N GLY A 129 -0.29 -1.90 23.67
CA GLY A 129 -1.04 -1.65 22.44
C GLY A 129 -2.02 -0.47 22.53
N SER A 130 -2.08 0.26 23.65
CA SER A 130 -2.75 1.56 23.69
C SER A 130 -1.98 2.59 22.84
N VAL A 131 -2.70 3.58 22.32
CA VAL A 131 -2.11 4.65 21.51
C VAL A 131 -1.46 5.69 22.41
N ASP A 132 -0.21 6.04 22.13
CA ASP A 132 0.42 7.26 22.67
C ASP A 132 -0.04 8.45 21.82
N GLU A 133 -1.08 9.14 22.28
CA GLU A 133 -1.69 10.26 21.55
C GLU A 133 -0.70 11.42 21.36
N ASN A 134 0.06 11.77 22.39
CA ASN A 134 1.01 12.87 22.35
C ASN A 134 2.17 12.57 21.40
N GLY A 135 2.77 11.37 21.52
CA GLY A 135 3.85 10.95 20.62
C GLY A 135 3.37 10.82 19.17
N THR A 136 2.13 10.37 18.97
CA THR A 136 1.52 10.29 17.62
C THR A 136 1.33 11.67 17.00
N GLU A 137 0.80 12.63 17.76
CA GLU A 137 0.56 14.00 17.26
C GLU A 137 1.89 14.74 16.99
N GLU A 138 2.86 14.62 17.90
CA GLU A 138 4.18 15.22 17.72
C GLU A 138 4.87 14.69 16.46
N LEU A 139 4.88 13.36 16.27
CA LEU A 139 5.47 12.73 15.10
C LEU A 139 4.76 13.13 13.80
N PHE A 140 3.42 13.23 13.85
CA PHE A 140 2.60 13.65 12.74
C PHE A 140 2.97 15.06 12.28
N GLU A 141 2.96 16.04 13.19
CA GLU A 141 3.27 17.43 12.87
C GLU A 141 4.72 17.61 12.42
N GLN A 142 5.68 16.92 13.05
CA GLN A 142 7.07 16.92 12.61
C GLN A 142 7.23 16.40 11.17
N SER A 143 6.57 15.28 10.85
CA SER A 143 6.61 14.69 9.52
C SER A 143 5.97 15.61 8.47
N MET A 144 4.79 16.17 8.77
CA MET A 144 4.07 17.07 7.87
C MET A 144 4.85 18.37 7.61
N ALA A 145 5.48 18.95 8.64
CA ALA A 145 6.30 20.15 8.49
C ALA A 145 7.53 19.92 7.60
N GLN A 146 8.16 18.73 7.67
CA GLN A 146 9.26 18.36 6.76
C GLN A 146 8.79 18.22 5.30
N VAL A 147 7.64 17.59 5.09
CA VAL A 147 7.03 17.48 3.75
C VAL A 147 6.69 18.86 3.21
N GLU A 148 6.04 19.72 4.00
CA GLU A 148 5.65 21.07 3.57
C GLU A 148 6.86 21.92 3.16
N ARG A 149 7.96 21.89 3.93
CA ARG A 149 9.20 22.60 3.57
C ARG A 149 9.83 22.10 2.28
N SER A 150 9.79 20.79 2.03
CA SER A 150 10.35 20.19 0.82
C SER A 150 9.45 20.46 -0.38
N MET A 151 8.14 20.30 -0.23
CA MET A 151 7.14 20.54 -1.27
C MET A 151 7.05 22.00 -1.74
N ALA A 152 7.57 22.96 -0.98
CA ALA A 152 7.68 24.34 -1.44
C ALA A 152 8.77 24.55 -2.52
N GLN A 153 9.68 23.59 -2.71
CA GLN A 153 10.83 23.73 -3.62
C GLN A 153 10.52 23.13 -4.99
N ASP A 154 10.86 23.81 -6.08
CA ASP A 154 10.57 23.36 -7.45
C ASP A 154 11.21 22.02 -7.82
N GLU A 155 12.24 21.56 -7.10
CA GLU A 155 12.87 20.27 -7.40
C GLU A 155 12.03 19.04 -6.99
N HIS A 156 10.95 19.21 -6.21
CA HIS A 156 10.09 18.09 -5.79
C HIS A 156 8.81 18.03 -6.60
N ALA A 157 8.46 16.87 -7.16
CA ALA A 157 7.25 16.68 -7.95
C ALA A 157 6.11 15.97 -7.21
N TYR A 158 6.45 15.10 -6.24
CA TYR A 158 5.48 14.25 -5.57
C TYR A 158 5.93 13.82 -4.18
N VAL A 159 4.98 13.37 -3.38
CA VAL A 159 5.21 12.61 -2.14
C VAL A 159 4.56 11.24 -2.28
N ILE A 160 5.27 10.20 -1.85
CA ILE A 160 4.79 8.82 -1.87
C ILE A 160 4.74 8.23 -0.46
N ILE A 161 3.66 7.51 -0.16
CA ILE A 161 3.44 6.86 1.15
C ILE A 161 2.65 5.55 0.99
N GLU A 162 2.99 4.52 1.77
CA GLU A 162 2.12 3.34 1.89
C GLU A 162 0.97 3.60 2.86
N TYR A 163 -0.25 3.15 2.55
CA TYR A 163 -1.42 3.38 3.41
C TYR A 163 -2.39 2.18 3.41
N PRO A 164 -3.11 1.85 4.50
CA PRO A 164 -3.02 2.43 5.84
C PRO A 164 -1.84 1.91 6.66
N PHE A 165 -1.06 0.95 6.17
CA PHE A 165 0.11 0.44 6.89
C PHE A 165 1.39 0.55 6.06
N GLN A 166 2.47 0.96 6.71
CA GLN A 166 3.82 0.69 6.22
C GLN A 166 4.22 -0.72 6.62
N ALA A 167 3.93 -1.63 5.71
CA ALA A 167 3.80 -3.04 6.04
C ALA A 167 5.17 -3.74 6.22
N GLU A 168 6.11 -3.64 5.27
CA GLU A 168 7.48 -4.17 5.46
C GLU A 168 8.25 -3.45 6.58
N GLY A 169 7.98 -2.14 6.75
CA GLY A 169 8.64 -1.26 7.71
C GLY A 169 8.37 -1.54 9.19
N GLY A 170 7.58 -2.58 9.48
CA GLY A 170 7.16 -2.93 10.84
C GLY A 170 5.65 -3.00 11.01
N ALA A 171 4.86 -3.11 9.93
CA ALA A 171 3.40 -3.04 9.99
C ALA A 171 2.93 -1.84 10.83
N ARG A 172 3.47 -0.66 10.51
CA ARG A 172 3.22 0.58 11.24
C ARG A 172 1.94 1.20 10.70
N LEU A 173 0.94 1.41 11.56
CA LEU A 173 -0.32 2.03 11.17
C LEU A 173 -0.06 3.52 10.89
N VAL A 174 -0.45 4.00 9.72
CA VAL A 174 -0.33 5.39 9.32
C VAL A 174 -1.48 6.18 9.93
N ASN A 175 -1.20 7.39 10.41
CA ASN A 175 -2.20 8.28 10.99
C ASN A 175 -3.36 8.51 10.00
N PRO A 176 -4.64 8.37 10.42
CA PRO A 176 -5.79 8.56 9.56
C PRO A 176 -5.84 9.90 8.82
N ASN A 177 -5.28 10.96 9.42
CA ASN A 177 -5.24 12.30 8.83
C ASN A 177 -4.12 12.51 7.79
N ALA A 178 -3.20 11.55 7.64
CA ALA A 178 -2.01 11.73 6.81
C ALA A 178 -2.34 12.01 5.35
N LEU A 179 -3.22 11.22 4.72
CA LEU A 179 -3.53 11.42 3.30
C LEU A 179 -4.24 12.75 3.04
N ARG A 180 -5.13 13.19 3.94
CA ARG A 180 -5.76 14.50 3.87
C ARG A 180 -4.72 15.61 3.92
N ARG A 181 -3.84 15.59 4.93
CA ARG A 181 -2.83 16.64 5.13
C ARG A 181 -1.80 16.67 4.00
N LEU A 182 -1.37 15.51 3.52
CA LEU A 182 -0.47 15.41 2.36
C LEU A 182 -1.15 15.91 1.07
N ASN A 183 -2.44 15.61 0.88
CA ASN A 183 -3.22 16.13 -0.24
C ASN A 183 -3.31 17.66 -0.20
N GLU A 184 -3.62 18.26 0.96
CA GLU A 184 -3.64 19.73 1.14
C GLU A 184 -2.28 20.37 0.78
N ILE A 185 -1.17 19.78 1.24
CA ILE A 185 0.18 20.24 0.91
C ILE A 185 0.44 20.13 -0.60
N CYS A 186 0.03 19.02 -1.22
CA CYS A 186 0.15 18.78 -2.66
C CYS A 186 -0.66 19.79 -3.48
N GLN A 187 -1.92 20.03 -3.11
CA GLN A 187 -2.80 21.02 -3.74
C GLN A 187 -2.21 22.42 -3.67
N LYS A 188 -1.75 22.84 -2.48
CA LYS A 188 -1.10 24.16 -2.27
C LYS A 188 0.09 24.39 -3.19
N ASN A 189 0.83 23.34 -3.53
CA ASN A 189 2.06 23.44 -4.32
C ASN A 189 1.90 22.97 -5.78
N GLY A 190 0.70 22.51 -6.18
CA GLY A 190 0.46 21.94 -7.52
C GLY A 190 1.28 20.69 -7.81
N LYS A 191 1.41 19.80 -6.83
CA LYS A 191 2.24 18.58 -6.83
C LYS A 191 1.39 17.35 -6.50
N LEU A 192 1.95 16.15 -6.69
CA LEU A 192 1.16 14.92 -6.64
C LEU A 192 1.35 14.14 -5.33
N LEU A 193 0.24 13.59 -4.84
CA LEU A 193 0.21 12.57 -3.80
C LEU A 193 0.07 11.19 -4.46
N ILE A 194 1.12 10.38 -4.32
CA ILE A 194 1.13 8.96 -4.72
C ILE A 194 0.88 8.12 -3.47
N VAL A 195 -0.13 7.26 -3.52
CA VAL A 195 -0.36 6.28 -2.46
C VAL A 195 0.09 4.90 -2.95
N ASP A 196 1.12 4.37 -2.32
CA ASP A 196 1.59 3.01 -2.59
C ASP A 196 0.65 2.01 -1.89
N ASN A 197 -0.19 1.35 -2.67
CA ASN A 197 -1.16 0.39 -2.17
C ASN A 197 -0.84 -1.04 -2.59
N VAL A 198 0.34 -1.32 -3.16
CA VAL A 198 0.72 -2.68 -3.63
C VAL A 198 0.59 -3.73 -2.52
N GLN A 199 0.80 -3.37 -1.25
CA GLN A 199 0.61 -4.32 -0.13
C GLN A 199 -0.80 -4.29 0.47
N MET A 200 -1.49 -3.16 0.44
CA MET A 200 -2.74 -2.97 1.20
C MET A 200 -4.00 -3.13 0.34
N SER A 201 -3.92 -2.91 -0.97
CA SER A 201 -5.02 -3.12 -1.91
C SER A 201 -5.51 -4.58 -1.83
N GLY A 202 -6.81 -4.78 -1.64
CA GLY A 202 -7.41 -6.12 -1.42
C GLY A 202 -7.21 -6.69 -0.01
N ARG A 203 -6.64 -5.90 0.91
CA ARG A 203 -6.54 -6.19 2.35
C ARG A 203 -7.11 -5.06 3.21
N SER A 204 -7.44 -3.94 2.62
CA SER A 204 -8.11 -2.79 3.22
C SER A 204 -9.31 -2.42 2.36
N TRP A 205 -10.40 -1.99 2.96
CA TRP A 205 -11.69 -1.98 2.28
C TRP A 205 -12.51 -0.74 2.61
N THR A 206 -13.39 -0.35 1.69
CA THR A 206 -14.45 0.62 1.90
C THR A 206 -15.77 -0.02 1.50
N ILE A 207 -16.75 -0.01 2.40
CA ILE A 207 -18.09 -0.49 2.09
C ILE A 207 -18.93 0.69 1.62
N ASN A 208 -19.45 0.61 0.41
CA ASN A 208 -20.27 1.65 -0.19
C ASN A 208 -21.72 1.56 0.32
N PRO A 209 -22.49 2.67 0.29
CA PRO A 209 -23.88 2.69 0.72
C PRO A 209 -24.80 1.70 -0.03
N ASP A 210 -24.45 1.33 -1.26
CA ASP A 210 -25.17 0.36 -2.08
C ASP A 210 -24.85 -1.12 -1.73
N GLY A 211 -23.95 -1.34 -0.77
CA GLY A 211 -23.52 -2.67 -0.32
C GLY A 211 -22.38 -3.29 -1.15
N SER A 212 -21.86 -2.60 -2.17
CA SER A 212 -20.62 -2.97 -2.84
C SER A 212 -19.39 -2.63 -1.98
N ALA A 213 -18.25 -3.28 -2.23
CA ALA A 213 -17.02 -3.00 -1.50
C ALA A 213 -15.87 -2.60 -2.44
N SER A 214 -15.18 -1.51 -2.14
CA SER A 214 -13.91 -1.17 -2.76
C SER A 214 -12.76 -1.79 -1.98
N PRO A 215 -11.78 -2.46 -2.62
CA PRO A 215 -10.58 -3.03 -1.98
C PRO A 215 -9.50 -1.97 -1.66
N PHE A 216 -9.92 -0.73 -1.40
CA PHE A 216 -9.11 0.42 -1.01
C PHE A 216 -9.82 1.15 0.13
N THR A 217 -9.08 1.84 1.02
CA THR A 217 -9.72 2.62 2.10
C THR A 217 -10.30 3.94 1.58
N GLU A 218 -11.25 4.51 2.32
CA GLU A 218 -11.94 5.75 1.96
C GLU A 218 -10.95 6.90 1.75
N GLU A 219 -9.89 6.97 2.56
CA GLU A 219 -8.87 8.01 2.45
C GLU A 219 -8.07 7.89 1.16
N VAL A 220 -7.78 6.67 0.69
CA VAL A 220 -7.09 6.45 -0.59
C VAL A 220 -7.99 6.94 -1.74
N LEU A 221 -9.25 6.50 -1.75
CA LEU A 221 -10.23 6.88 -2.77
C LEU A 221 -10.45 8.40 -2.82
N LYS A 222 -10.44 9.04 -1.64
CA LYS A 222 -10.72 10.47 -1.51
C LYS A 222 -9.52 11.37 -1.81
N TYR A 223 -8.32 11.01 -1.37
CA TYR A 223 -7.20 11.97 -1.34
C TYR A 223 -6.05 11.65 -2.31
N ALA A 224 -5.92 10.42 -2.78
CA ALA A 224 -4.84 10.06 -3.71
C ALA A 224 -5.07 10.70 -5.10
N HIS A 225 -3.98 11.17 -5.72
CA HIS A 225 -3.98 11.53 -7.15
C HIS A 225 -3.58 10.31 -8.00
N ILE A 226 -2.63 9.53 -7.48
CA ILE A 226 -2.14 8.30 -8.10
C ILE A 226 -2.14 7.21 -7.03
N THR A 227 -2.70 6.05 -7.34
CA THR A 227 -2.73 4.90 -6.42
C THR A 227 -2.12 3.68 -7.10
N THR A 228 -1.13 3.05 -6.48
CA THR A 228 -0.56 1.80 -7.01
C THR A 228 -1.31 0.58 -6.48
N PHE A 229 -1.33 -0.50 -7.24
CA PHE A 229 -1.96 -1.76 -6.84
C PHE A 229 -1.09 -2.96 -7.23
N GLY A 230 -1.35 -4.10 -6.60
CA GLY A 230 -0.65 -5.35 -6.92
C GLY A 230 -0.94 -6.47 -5.93
N LYS A 231 -0.05 -7.46 -5.88
CA LYS A 231 -0.14 -8.64 -5.01
C LYS A 231 -1.48 -9.38 -5.13
N VAL A 232 -2.51 -9.01 -4.36
CA VAL A 232 -3.82 -9.69 -4.33
C VAL A 232 -4.49 -9.66 -5.70
N PHE A 233 -4.26 -8.59 -6.47
CA PHE A 233 -4.76 -8.46 -7.84
C PHE A 233 -4.03 -9.33 -8.86
N HIS A 234 -2.92 -9.99 -8.47
CA HIS A 234 -1.95 -10.68 -9.32
C HIS A 234 -1.29 -9.77 -10.38
N ALA A 235 -2.09 -9.13 -11.23
CA ALA A 235 -1.69 -7.95 -11.98
C ALA A 235 -1.30 -6.81 -11.04
N ASN A 236 -0.39 -5.96 -11.50
CA ASN A 236 0.10 -4.81 -10.76
C ASN A 236 -0.11 -3.56 -11.62
N GLY A 237 0.11 -2.37 -11.07
CA GLY A 237 -0.02 -1.14 -11.85
C GLY A 237 -0.41 0.06 -11.02
N SER A 238 -0.93 1.06 -11.72
CA SER A 238 -1.33 2.34 -11.13
C SER A 238 -2.67 2.81 -11.68
N VAL A 239 -3.43 3.48 -10.82
CA VAL A 239 -4.68 4.18 -11.13
C VAL A 239 -4.45 5.67 -10.96
N TYR A 240 -4.85 6.44 -11.96
CA TYR A 240 -4.69 7.90 -12.03
C TYR A 240 -6.06 8.55 -12.00
N ASP A 241 -6.29 9.46 -11.05
CA ASP A 241 -7.50 10.27 -10.94
C ASP A 241 -7.31 11.55 -11.77
N LEU A 242 -7.83 11.55 -13.00
CA LEU A 242 -7.61 12.62 -13.96
C LEU A 242 -8.26 13.94 -13.53
N GLU A 243 -9.37 13.88 -12.79
CA GLU A 243 -10.07 15.05 -12.29
C GLU A 243 -9.22 15.75 -11.23
N LYS A 244 -8.78 15.01 -10.21
CA LYS A 244 -7.89 15.57 -9.18
C LYS A 244 -6.55 16.05 -9.74
N ILE A 245 -5.97 15.33 -10.71
CA ILE A 245 -4.75 15.77 -11.39
C ILE A 245 -4.97 17.11 -12.10
N LYS A 246 -6.13 17.29 -12.76
CA LYS A 246 -6.49 18.55 -13.42
C LYS A 246 -6.66 19.71 -12.43
N GLU A 247 -7.22 19.45 -11.24
CA GLU A 247 -7.39 20.45 -10.18
C GLU A 247 -6.05 21.05 -9.70
N LEU A 248 -4.93 20.32 -9.85
CA LEU A 248 -3.57 20.81 -9.55
C LEU A 248 -3.01 21.75 -10.63
N GLY A 249 -3.78 22.00 -11.70
CA GLY A 249 -3.31 22.70 -12.90
C GLY A 249 -2.36 21.87 -13.76
N LEU A 250 -2.33 20.54 -13.57
CA LEU A 250 -1.57 19.62 -14.40
C LEU A 250 -2.43 19.13 -15.58
N ASN A 251 -1.78 18.71 -16.67
CA ASN A 251 -2.47 18.22 -17.86
C ASN A 251 -2.72 16.70 -17.76
N PRO A 252 -3.94 16.23 -17.43
CA PRO A 252 -4.21 14.80 -17.31
C PRO A 252 -4.04 14.02 -18.63
N GLU A 253 -4.15 14.69 -19.79
CA GLU A 253 -4.00 14.03 -21.09
C GLU A 253 -2.59 13.48 -21.30
N PHE A 254 -1.59 14.05 -20.62
CA PHE A 254 -0.23 13.52 -20.57
C PHE A 254 -0.21 12.03 -20.20
N ILE A 255 -1.05 11.59 -19.26
CA ILE A 255 -1.11 10.19 -18.84
C ILE A 255 -1.57 9.29 -19.98
N ARG A 256 -2.54 9.71 -20.79
CA ARG A 256 -3.07 8.94 -21.91
C ARG A 256 -2.12 8.93 -23.11
N GLU A 257 -1.52 10.07 -23.42
CA GLU A 257 -0.62 10.22 -24.57
C GLU A 257 0.77 9.64 -24.33
N LYS A 258 1.35 9.92 -23.16
CA LYS A 258 2.75 9.63 -22.86
C LYS A 258 2.93 8.45 -21.92
N GLY A 259 1.98 8.17 -21.02
CA GLY A 259 2.07 7.03 -20.10
C GLY A 259 2.26 5.70 -20.83
N PRO A 260 1.27 5.22 -21.62
CA PRO A 260 1.39 3.96 -22.37
C PRO A 260 2.59 3.90 -23.32
N GLN A 261 2.95 5.03 -23.97
CA GLN A 261 4.06 5.08 -24.93
C GLN A 261 5.44 5.06 -24.28
N ARG A 262 5.59 5.68 -23.10
CA ARG A 262 6.88 5.75 -22.38
C ARG A 262 7.09 4.58 -21.44
N LEU A 263 6.00 4.03 -20.88
CA LEU A 263 6.04 3.07 -19.77
C LEU A 263 5.50 1.68 -20.16
N GLY A 264 4.93 1.54 -21.36
CA GLY A 264 4.48 0.26 -21.88
C GLY A 264 5.64 -0.69 -22.19
N GLY A 265 5.69 -1.83 -21.50
CA GLY A 265 6.50 -2.98 -21.92
C GLY A 265 5.74 -3.88 -22.90
N THR A 266 6.43 -4.78 -23.63
CA THR A 266 5.81 -5.77 -24.53
C THR A 266 4.66 -6.56 -23.87
N HIS A 267 4.73 -6.72 -22.55
CA HIS A 267 3.63 -7.27 -21.75
C HIS A 267 3.32 -6.30 -20.60
N THR A 268 2.40 -5.37 -20.84
CA THR A 268 1.74 -4.53 -19.81
C THR A 268 0.87 -5.41 -18.90
N SER A 269 1.54 -6.16 -18.02
CA SER A 269 1.03 -7.33 -17.28
C SER A 269 0.74 -8.55 -18.19
N SER A 270 0.24 -9.63 -17.59
CA SER A 270 -0.22 -10.84 -18.30
C SER A 270 -1.74 -10.99 -18.22
N MET A 271 -2.38 -11.49 -19.28
CA MET A 271 -3.83 -11.75 -19.29
C MET A 271 -4.22 -12.78 -18.22
N HIS A 272 -3.34 -13.74 -17.95
CA HIS A 272 -3.54 -14.72 -16.88
C HIS A 272 -3.68 -14.03 -15.53
N ASP A 273 -2.79 -13.09 -15.22
CA ASP A 273 -2.80 -12.40 -13.93
C ASP A 273 -3.99 -11.46 -13.80
N MET A 274 -4.34 -10.74 -14.88
CA MET A 274 -5.55 -9.91 -14.92
C MET A 274 -6.81 -10.75 -14.69
N LEU A 275 -6.99 -11.84 -15.43
CA LEU A 275 -8.14 -12.72 -15.29
C LEU A 275 -8.19 -13.33 -13.89
N SER A 276 -7.06 -13.83 -13.39
CA SER A 276 -7.01 -14.43 -12.05
C SER A 276 -7.34 -13.42 -10.97
N GLY A 277 -6.80 -12.20 -11.05
CA GLY A 277 -7.11 -11.10 -10.14
C GLY A 277 -8.59 -10.74 -10.15
N MET A 278 -9.19 -10.62 -11.34
CA MET A 278 -10.63 -10.40 -11.48
C MET A 278 -11.46 -11.49 -10.82
N MET A 279 -11.13 -12.76 -11.08
CA MET A 279 -11.89 -13.88 -10.51
C MET A 279 -11.79 -13.92 -8.97
N VAL A 280 -10.62 -13.59 -8.42
CA VAL A 280 -10.44 -13.46 -6.96
C VAL A 280 -11.31 -12.32 -6.41
N MET A 281 -11.23 -11.12 -7.01
CA MET A 281 -12.04 -9.98 -6.57
C MET A 281 -13.53 -10.25 -6.71
N GLN A 282 -13.98 -10.78 -7.86
CA GLN A 282 -15.38 -11.14 -8.09
C GLN A 282 -15.87 -12.15 -7.06
N THR A 283 -15.07 -13.17 -6.72
CA THR A 283 -15.43 -14.15 -5.69
C THR A 283 -15.58 -13.48 -4.32
N ILE A 284 -14.71 -12.54 -3.97
CA ILE A 284 -14.83 -11.76 -2.73
C ILE A 284 -16.10 -10.92 -2.73
N GLN A 285 -16.44 -10.28 -3.86
CA GLN A 285 -17.69 -9.51 -4.04
C GLN A 285 -18.95 -10.36 -3.92
N ASP A 286 -19.06 -11.42 -4.72
CA ASP A 286 -20.26 -12.25 -4.78
C ASP A 286 -20.59 -12.91 -3.44
N LYS A 287 -19.55 -13.31 -2.71
CA LYS A 287 -19.69 -14.01 -1.42
C LYS A 287 -19.54 -13.07 -0.22
N LYS A 288 -19.34 -11.77 -0.45
CA LYS A 288 -19.10 -10.75 0.60
C LYS A 288 -18.02 -11.17 1.60
N LEU A 289 -16.91 -11.73 1.12
CA LEU A 289 -15.87 -12.31 1.99
C LEU A 289 -15.16 -11.27 2.88
N TRP A 290 -15.30 -9.97 2.61
CA TRP A 290 -14.83 -8.93 3.53
C TRP A 290 -15.53 -8.99 4.89
N GLU A 291 -16.80 -9.41 4.96
CA GLU A 291 -17.54 -9.52 6.23
C GLU A 291 -16.87 -10.57 7.13
N ASN A 292 -16.58 -11.75 6.56
CA ASN A 292 -15.84 -12.80 7.26
C ASN A 292 -14.41 -12.32 7.59
N LEU A 293 -13.74 -11.63 6.67
CA LEU A 293 -12.40 -11.09 6.90
C LEU A 293 -12.38 -10.16 8.12
N PHE A 294 -13.32 -9.21 8.23
CA PHE A 294 -13.41 -8.30 9.36
C PHE A 294 -13.72 -9.03 10.67
N GLU A 295 -14.73 -9.91 10.65
CA GLU A 295 -15.13 -10.67 11.85
C GLU A 295 -13.96 -11.51 12.40
N ARG A 296 -13.26 -12.22 11.50
CA ARG A 296 -12.13 -13.08 11.87
C ARG A 296 -10.91 -12.28 12.28
N SER A 297 -10.63 -11.16 11.60
CA SER A 297 -9.53 -10.26 11.97
C SER A 297 -9.75 -9.68 13.36
N TYR A 298 -10.96 -9.19 13.66
CA TYR A 298 -11.31 -8.68 14.99
C TYR A 298 -11.18 -9.74 16.09
N LYS A 299 -11.69 -10.96 15.85
CA LYS A 299 -11.55 -12.07 16.80
C LYS A 299 -10.09 -12.46 17.05
N LEU A 300 -9.26 -12.49 16.00
CA LEU A 300 -7.84 -12.75 16.13
C LEU A 300 -7.14 -11.63 16.91
N TYR A 301 -7.46 -10.37 16.62
CA TYR A 301 -6.95 -9.21 17.35
C TYR A 301 -7.29 -9.27 18.83
N ALA A 302 -8.56 -9.47 19.18
CA ALA A 302 -9.02 -9.56 20.56
C ALA A 302 -8.31 -10.71 21.31
N GLY A 303 -8.17 -11.88 20.67
CA GLY A 303 -7.42 -12.99 21.25
C GLY A 303 -5.94 -12.68 21.48
N LEU A 304 -5.30 -11.97 20.55
CA LEU A 304 -3.91 -11.52 20.70
C LEU A 304 -3.77 -10.45 21.80
N GLN A 305 -4.74 -9.54 21.96
CA GLN A 305 -4.75 -8.58 23.06
C GLN A 305 -4.84 -9.28 24.41
N THR A 306 -5.76 -10.25 24.58
CA THR A 306 -5.83 -11.05 25.80
C THR A 306 -4.51 -11.78 26.08
N LEU A 307 -3.84 -12.31 25.06
CA LEU A 307 -2.52 -12.92 25.23
C LEU A 307 -1.44 -11.90 25.58
N SER A 308 -1.53 -10.66 25.09
CA SER A 308 -0.64 -9.56 25.45
C SER A 308 -0.79 -9.19 26.93
N GLU A 309 -2.01 -9.15 27.46
CA GLU A 309 -2.28 -8.88 28.88
C GLU A 309 -1.69 -9.96 29.79
N VAL A 310 -1.68 -11.22 29.34
CA VAL A 310 -1.10 -12.36 30.08
C VAL A 310 0.43 -12.40 29.95
N HIS A 311 0.97 -12.01 28.80
CA HIS A 311 2.40 -12.08 28.46
C HIS A 311 2.99 -10.72 28.02
N PRO A 312 2.85 -9.64 28.82
CA PRO A 312 3.17 -8.27 28.39
C PRO A 312 4.66 -8.03 28.14
N ASP A 313 5.53 -8.83 28.78
CA ASP A 313 6.97 -8.76 28.59
C ASP A 313 7.46 -9.43 27.30
N ILE A 314 6.56 -10.06 26.52
CA ILE A 314 6.91 -10.81 25.30
C ILE A 314 6.09 -10.35 24.11
N LEU A 315 4.76 -10.32 24.23
CA LEU A 315 3.85 -9.95 23.15
C LEU A 315 3.34 -8.54 23.41
N GLN A 316 3.79 -7.60 22.59
CA GLN A 316 3.57 -6.16 22.79
C GLN A 316 2.94 -5.52 21.56
N LYS A 317 2.34 -4.34 21.72
CA LYS A 317 1.89 -3.46 20.61
C LYS A 317 1.00 -4.19 19.59
N VAL A 318 0.06 -4.99 20.06
CA VAL A 318 -0.94 -5.62 19.18
C VAL A 318 -1.73 -4.52 18.50
N ARG A 319 -1.84 -4.57 17.18
CA ARG A 319 -2.45 -3.49 16.39
C ARG A 319 -3.15 -4.04 15.16
N MET A 320 -4.28 -3.41 14.86
CA MET A 320 -5.06 -3.59 13.64
C MET A 320 -5.77 -2.29 13.27
N ARG A 321 -6.38 -2.25 12.09
CA ARG A 321 -7.37 -1.25 11.71
C ARG A 321 -8.64 -1.97 11.26
N GLU A 322 -9.80 -1.50 11.69
CA GLU A 322 -11.09 -2.22 11.60
C GLU A 322 -11.54 -2.57 10.19
N ASP A 323 -11.25 -1.70 9.22
CA ASP A 323 -11.56 -1.87 7.79
C ASP A 323 -10.45 -2.63 7.04
N THR A 324 -9.58 -3.35 7.77
CA THR A 324 -8.48 -4.12 7.20
C THR A 324 -8.45 -5.56 7.68
N GLY A 325 -8.07 -6.47 6.77
CA GLY A 325 -7.64 -7.82 7.08
C GLY A 325 -6.13 -7.87 7.32
N TYR A 326 -5.62 -7.01 8.19
CA TYR A 326 -4.19 -6.86 8.41
C TYR A 326 -3.89 -6.56 9.88
N LEU A 327 -3.04 -7.39 10.50
CA LEU A 327 -2.72 -7.31 11.92
C LEU A 327 -1.23 -7.49 12.15
N ALA A 328 -0.75 -6.91 13.24
CA ALA A 328 0.61 -7.11 13.69
C ALA A 328 0.74 -7.03 15.21
N TRP A 329 1.86 -7.54 15.69
CA TRP A 329 2.32 -7.37 17.06
C TRP A 329 3.85 -7.32 17.06
N SER A 330 4.39 -6.79 18.14
CA SER A 330 5.82 -6.56 18.34
C SER A 330 6.33 -7.40 19.52
N PHE A 331 7.65 -7.48 19.59
CA PHE A 331 8.38 -8.12 20.67
C PHE A 331 9.39 -7.12 21.27
N PRO A 332 9.86 -7.31 22.51
CA PRO A 332 10.85 -6.41 23.12
C PRO A 332 12.17 -6.33 22.34
N SER A 333 12.48 -7.35 21.53
CA SER A 333 13.68 -7.38 20.70
C SER A 333 13.53 -8.27 19.47
N ASN A 334 14.42 -8.08 18.49
CA ASN A 334 14.58 -8.96 17.34
C ASN A 334 14.85 -10.42 17.77
N GLY A 335 15.60 -10.63 18.85
CA GLY A 335 15.92 -11.97 19.36
C GLY A 335 14.67 -12.70 19.85
N GLU A 336 13.80 -12.02 20.60
CA GLU A 336 12.53 -12.59 21.06
C GLU A 336 11.58 -12.87 19.90
N ARG A 337 11.48 -11.95 18.93
CA ARG A 337 10.73 -12.18 17.68
C ARG A 337 11.21 -13.46 16.97
N GLU A 338 12.52 -13.65 16.83
CA GLU A 338 13.06 -14.83 16.13
C GLU A 338 12.83 -16.14 16.90
N LYS A 339 12.92 -16.13 18.23
CA LYS A 339 12.57 -17.30 19.05
C LYS A 339 11.12 -17.70 18.83
N PHE A 340 10.20 -16.74 18.90
CA PHE A 340 8.79 -16.95 18.61
C PHE A 340 8.59 -17.48 17.19
N TRP A 341 9.11 -16.78 16.19
CA TRP A 341 8.89 -17.09 14.78
C TRP A 341 9.42 -18.48 14.39
N ASN A 342 10.61 -18.86 14.85
CA ASN A 342 11.18 -20.18 14.58
C ASN A 342 10.33 -21.29 15.18
N PHE A 343 9.80 -21.12 16.40
CA PHE A 343 8.91 -22.12 16.98
C PHE A 343 7.62 -22.26 16.18
N MET A 344 6.98 -21.13 15.80
CA MET A 344 5.76 -21.16 15.00
C MET A 344 5.97 -21.87 13.66
N LYS A 345 7.10 -21.62 12.98
CA LYS A 345 7.43 -22.29 11.72
C LYS A 345 7.74 -23.79 11.91
N ASP A 346 8.61 -24.12 12.87
CA ASP A 346 9.21 -25.46 12.95
C ASP A 346 8.37 -26.46 13.76
N ASN A 347 7.50 -25.98 14.66
CA ASN A 347 6.73 -26.84 15.57
C ASN A 347 5.22 -26.70 15.37
N GLU A 348 4.72 -25.50 15.07
CA GLU A 348 3.29 -25.26 14.81
C GLU A 348 2.96 -25.30 13.31
N HIS A 349 3.97 -25.31 12.45
CA HIS A 349 3.84 -25.25 10.99
C HIS A 349 3.05 -24.03 10.49
N ILE A 350 3.10 -22.92 11.24
CA ILE A 350 2.49 -21.64 10.90
C ILE A 350 3.60 -20.65 10.50
N ILE A 351 3.54 -20.17 9.26
CA ILE A 351 4.49 -19.19 8.73
C ILE A 351 3.86 -17.81 8.80
N PHE A 352 4.26 -17.02 9.80
CA PHE A 352 3.98 -15.59 9.79
C PHE A 352 5.03 -14.82 8.99
N LEU A 353 4.70 -13.58 8.61
CA LEU A 353 5.68 -12.68 7.99
C LEU A 353 6.29 -11.76 9.04
N ARG A 354 7.62 -11.65 9.01
CA ARG A 354 8.36 -10.66 9.79
C ARG A 354 8.15 -9.27 9.19
N ALA A 355 8.26 -8.24 10.01
CA ALA A 355 8.32 -6.84 9.58
C ALA A 355 9.14 -5.99 10.54
N GLY A 356 9.80 -4.97 9.98
CA GLY A 356 10.66 -4.07 10.73
C GLY A 356 11.73 -4.82 11.53
N LYS A 357 12.09 -4.27 12.69
CA LYS A 357 13.14 -4.81 13.55
C LYS A 357 12.64 -5.94 14.47
N ASP A 358 11.38 -5.90 14.87
CA ASP A 358 10.89 -6.67 16.03
C ASP A 358 9.46 -7.17 15.88
N SER A 359 8.83 -7.02 14.71
CA SER A 359 7.40 -7.27 14.57
C SER A 359 7.09 -8.49 13.70
N ILE A 360 5.93 -9.07 13.94
CA ILE A 360 5.30 -10.07 13.09
C ILE A 360 3.97 -9.51 12.60
N ARG A 361 3.61 -9.84 11.36
CA ARG A 361 2.31 -9.50 10.75
C ARG A 361 1.63 -10.71 10.14
N ILE A 362 0.31 -10.60 10.05
CA ILE A 362 -0.56 -11.53 9.37
C ILE A 362 -1.58 -10.76 8.52
N ALA A 363 -1.87 -11.31 7.35
CA ALA A 363 -2.99 -10.90 6.51
C ALA A 363 -3.87 -12.13 6.28
N PRO A 364 -4.90 -12.34 7.12
CA PRO A 364 -5.78 -13.51 6.98
C PRO A 364 -6.39 -13.60 5.59
N ALA A 365 -6.63 -14.82 5.13
CA ALA A 365 -7.41 -15.04 3.91
C ALA A 365 -8.88 -14.62 4.16
N PRO A 366 -9.58 -14.01 3.18
CA PRO A 366 -10.98 -13.60 3.36
C PRO A 366 -11.94 -14.74 3.70
N ASP A 367 -11.60 -15.98 3.39
CA ASP A 367 -12.36 -17.19 3.67
C ASP A 367 -11.86 -17.97 4.90
N MET A 368 -10.96 -17.39 5.72
CA MET A 368 -10.44 -18.03 6.92
C MET A 368 -11.58 -18.51 7.83
N THR A 369 -11.50 -19.78 8.24
CA THR A 369 -12.47 -20.44 9.09
C THR A 369 -12.25 -20.13 10.56
N GLN A 370 -13.29 -20.30 11.38
CA GLN A 370 -13.16 -20.18 12.84
C GLN A 370 -12.15 -21.19 13.41
N LYS A 371 -12.10 -22.41 12.85
CA LYS A 371 -11.17 -23.46 13.28
C LYS A 371 -9.71 -23.07 13.04
N GLU A 372 -9.41 -22.44 11.91
CA GLU A 372 -8.06 -21.95 11.61
C GLU A 372 -7.66 -20.81 12.56
N LEU A 373 -8.58 -19.88 12.83
CA LEU A 373 -8.37 -18.81 13.82
C LEU A 373 -8.06 -19.39 15.21
N ASP A 374 -8.89 -20.31 15.70
CA ASP A 374 -8.72 -20.95 17.01
C ASP A 374 -7.39 -21.71 17.08
N GLY A 375 -7.01 -22.36 15.98
CA GLY A 375 -5.71 -23.02 15.81
C GLY A 375 -4.54 -22.05 15.94
N ILE A 376 -4.62 -20.89 15.27
CA ILE A 376 -3.60 -19.82 15.37
C ILE A 376 -3.47 -19.36 16.82
N LEU A 377 -4.57 -18.97 17.48
CA LEU A 377 -4.52 -18.47 18.86
C LEU A 377 -3.99 -19.52 19.84
N THR A 378 -4.37 -20.79 19.67
CA THR A 378 -3.88 -21.91 20.49
C THR A 378 -2.36 -22.08 20.33
N ALA A 379 -1.87 -22.04 19.11
CA ALA A 379 -0.45 -22.19 18.79
C ALA A 379 0.38 -21.01 19.31
N VAL A 380 -0.11 -19.77 19.14
CA VAL A 380 0.50 -18.57 19.72
C VAL A 380 0.57 -18.67 21.25
N SER A 381 -0.54 -19.01 21.92
CA SER A 381 -0.58 -19.17 23.38
C SER A 381 0.42 -20.22 23.89
N ARG A 382 0.54 -21.35 23.19
CA ARG A 382 1.51 -22.40 23.53
C ARG A 382 2.94 -21.89 23.47
N GLN A 383 3.27 -21.12 22.45
CA GLN A 383 4.62 -20.57 22.30
C GLN A 383 4.92 -19.52 23.37
N LEU A 384 3.99 -18.62 23.68
CA LEU A 384 4.18 -17.61 24.72
C LEU A 384 4.44 -18.27 26.09
N LYS A 385 3.64 -19.28 26.47
CA LYS A 385 3.86 -20.08 27.68
C LYS A 385 5.24 -20.76 27.72
N ARG A 386 5.79 -21.17 26.58
CA ARG A 386 7.14 -21.74 26.52
C ARG A 386 8.24 -20.69 26.71
N MET A 387 7.97 -19.46 26.28
CA MET A 387 8.91 -18.36 26.42
C MET A 387 8.93 -17.81 27.86
N ASP A 388 7.81 -17.84 28.58
CA ASP A 388 7.75 -17.48 30.02
C ASP A 388 8.51 -18.44 30.94
N ASN A 389 8.53 -19.74 30.60
CA ASN A 389 9.10 -20.79 31.46
C ASN A 389 10.62 -20.94 31.29
N LYS A 390 11.31 -19.93 30.77
CA LYS A 390 12.75 -19.86 30.54
C LYS A 390 13.30 -18.56 31.07
#